data_AF-A0A0N4ZSU3-F1
#
_entry.id   AF-A0A0N4ZSU3-F1
#
_cell.length_a   1.000
_cell.length_b   1.000
_cell.length_c   1.000
_cell.angle_alpha   90.00
_cell.angle_beta   90.00
_cell.angle_gamma   90.00
#
_symmetry.space_group_name_H-M   'P 1'
#
loop_
_entity.id
_entity.type
_entity.pdbx_description
1 polymer ?
#
loop_
_entity_poly.entity_id
_entity_poly.type
_entity_poly.pdbx_seq_one_letter_code
_entity_poly.pdbx_strand_id
1 'polypeptide(L)'
;MKYLIFVVFFGVLSVVLTLKCDSYYQYQVQGFQAQSLDNVITGCQSCGYLKSNITDTNYFSGFFAGCLSSTVVLAQKYDNTIFNLTLFNNICDTNSKENVPYCQEITTFNNSSQYVDSKICCCNTDLCTREYYQK
;
A
#
# COMPACT_ATOMS: atom_id res chain seq x y z
N MET A 1 10.56 -56.33 -28.21
CA MET A 1 11.33 -55.16 -27.73
C MET A 1 10.33 -54.05 -27.44
N LYS A 2 10.00 -53.81 -26.15
CA LYS A 2 9.04 -52.78 -25.73
C LYS A 2 9.84 -51.63 -25.14
N TYR A 3 9.90 -50.51 -25.85
CA TYR A 3 10.53 -49.29 -25.37
C TYR A 3 9.57 -48.57 -24.42
N LEU A 4 9.91 -48.52 -23.13
CA LEU A 4 9.26 -47.66 -22.13
C LEU A 4 9.91 -46.28 -22.24
N ILE A 5 9.18 -45.33 -22.82
CA ILE A 5 9.59 -43.92 -22.85
C ILE A 5 9.30 -43.34 -21.45
N PHE A 6 10.35 -43.17 -20.66
CA PHE A 6 10.32 -42.41 -19.41
C PHE A 6 10.29 -40.91 -19.75
N VAL A 7 9.10 -40.30 -19.71
CA VAL A 7 8.96 -38.84 -19.83
C VAL A 7 9.23 -38.24 -18.44
N VAL A 8 10.42 -37.68 -18.26
CA VAL A 8 10.78 -36.92 -17.06
C VAL A 8 10.16 -35.54 -17.18
N PHE A 9 9.04 -35.32 -16.48
CA PHE A 9 8.48 -33.99 -16.26
C PHE A 9 9.40 -33.23 -15.29
N PHE A 10 10.34 -32.45 -15.82
CA PHE A 10 11.01 -31.40 -15.07
C PHE A 10 10.01 -30.26 -14.86
N GLY A 11 9.19 -30.38 -13.81
CA GLY A 11 8.42 -29.26 -13.28
C GLY A 11 9.39 -28.28 -12.64
N VAL A 12 9.74 -27.21 -13.35
CA VAL A 12 10.48 -26.08 -12.78
C VAL A 12 9.57 -25.46 -11.73
N LEU A 13 9.84 -25.75 -10.45
CA LEU A 13 9.15 -25.14 -9.32
C LEU A 13 9.62 -23.68 -9.27
N SER A 14 8.94 -22.80 -10.00
CA SER A 14 9.14 -21.36 -9.87
C SER A 14 8.71 -20.96 -8.47
N VAL A 15 9.70 -20.79 -7.58
CA VAL A 15 9.47 -20.18 -6.28
C VAL A 15 9.03 -18.75 -6.56
N VAL A 16 7.71 -18.52 -6.55
CA VAL A 16 7.15 -17.18 -6.59
C VAL A 16 7.54 -16.54 -5.26
N LEU A 17 8.63 -15.77 -5.28
CA LEU A 17 8.99 -14.90 -4.17
C LEU A 17 7.84 -13.91 -4.04
N THR A 18 6.99 -14.14 -3.03
CA THR A 18 5.87 -13.26 -2.73
C THR A 18 6.39 -12.14 -1.85
N LEU A 19 6.13 -10.91 -2.28
CA LEU A 19 6.49 -9.71 -1.52
C LEU A 19 5.85 -9.76 -0.13
N LYS A 20 6.66 -9.43 0.88
CA LYS A 20 6.21 -9.27 2.26
C LYS A 20 5.95 -7.80 2.56
N CYS A 21 4.73 -7.48 2.94
CA CYS A 21 4.36 -6.12 3.35
C CYS A 21 4.04 -6.10 4.84
N ASP A 22 4.36 -4.98 5.48
CA ASP A 22 3.81 -4.76 6.80
C ASP A 22 2.30 -4.52 6.71
N SER A 23 1.57 -4.99 7.70
CA SER A 23 0.17 -4.73 7.90
C SER A 23 -0.01 -4.22 9.31
N TYR A 24 -0.22 -2.92 9.40
CA TYR A 24 -0.46 -2.22 10.65
C TYR A 24 -1.26 -0.98 10.29
N TYR A 25 -2.29 -0.69 11.08
CA TYR A 25 -3.15 0.44 10.79
C TYR A 25 -3.84 0.89 12.05
N GLN A 26 -4.06 2.19 12.13
CA GLN A 26 -4.91 2.83 13.11
C GLN A 26 -5.51 4.04 12.42
N TYR A 27 -6.79 3.94 12.06
CA TYR A 27 -7.47 5.00 11.35
C TYR A 27 -8.93 5.14 11.75
N GLN A 28 -9.50 6.28 11.38
CA GLN A 28 -10.90 6.64 11.59
C GLN A 28 -11.50 7.09 10.27
N VAL A 29 -12.72 6.64 9.98
CA VAL A 29 -13.53 7.02 8.82
C VAL A 29 -15.00 6.96 9.21
N GLN A 30 -15.77 7.99 8.88
CA GLN A 30 -17.21 8.08 9.12
C GLN A 30 -17.63 7.74 10.58
N GLY A 31 -16.78 8.10 11.54
CA GLY A 31 -16.99 7.80 12.96
C GLY A 31 -16.63 6.37 13.39
N PHE A 32 -16.24 5.49 12.47
CA PHE A 32 -15.70 4.17 12.78
C PHE A 32 -14.19 4.24 12.98
N GLN A 33 -13.69 3.47 13.95
CA GLN A 33 -12.26 3.31 14.21
C GLN A 33 -11.86 1.88 13.85
N ALA A 34 -10.71 1.74 13.19
CA ALA A 34 -10.11 0.47 12.83
C ALA A 34 -8.66 0.43 13.31
N GLN A 35 -8.26 -0.69 13.90
CA GLN A 35 -6.92 -0.91 14.41
C GLN A 35 -6.47 -2.34 14.12
N SER A 36 -5.20 -2.51 13.76
CA SER A 36 -4.50 -3.79 13.80
C SER A 36 -3.15 -3.63 14.48
N LEU A 37 -2.72 -4.72 15.12
CA LEU A 37 -1.34 -4.86 15.57
C LEU A 37 -0.43 -5.10 14.36
N ASP A 38 0.86 -4.83 14.54
CA ASP A 38 1.88 -5.08 13.52
C ASP A 38 1.94 -6.58 13.17
N ASN A 39 1.65 -6.89 11.92
CA ASN A 39 1.78 -8.22 11.35
C ASN A 39 2.32 -8.14 9.92
N VAL A 40 2.94 -9.22 9.44
CA VAL A 40 3.43 -9.31 8.07
C VAL A 40 2.42 -10.06 7.21
N ILE A 41 2.11 -9.51 6.05
CA ILE A 41 1.27 -10.15 5.04
C ILE A 41 2.11 -10.48 3.80
N THR A 42 1.75 -11.57 3.12
CA THR A 42 2.41 -12.05 1.90
C THR A 42 1.42 -12.04 0.74
N GLY A 43 1.93 -11.94 -0.49
CA GLY A 43 1.12 -12.06 -1.70
C GLY A 43 0.59 -10.73 -2.23
N CYS A 44 1.07 -9.61 -1.69
CA CYS A 44 0.88 -8.30 -2.32
C CYS A 44 1.74 -8.23 -3.60
N GLN A 45 1.25 -7.52 -4.62
CA GLN A 45 2.10 -7.13 -5.76
C GLN A 45 3.06 -6.01 -5.37
N SER A 46 2.57 -5.09 -4.54
CA SER A 46 3.29 -3.93 -4.00
C SER A 46 2.80 -3.63 -2.59
N CYS A 47 3.64 -3.07 -1.75
CA CYS A 47 3.25 -2.54 -0.45
C CYS A 47 2.78 -1.11 -0.60
N GLY A 48 1.82 -0.70 0.24
CA GLY A 48 1.28 0.65 0.25
C GLY A 48 1.18 1.20 1.66
N TYR A 49 1.35 2.50 1.79
CA TYR A 49 1.17 3.26 3.01
C TYR A 49 0.27 4.47 2.74
N LEU A 50 -0.66 4.74 3.64
CA LEU A 50 -1.53 5.91 3.62
C LEU A 50 -1.49 6.55 5.01
N LYS A 51 -1.33 7.86 5.06
CA LYS A 51 -1.42 8.68 6.26
C LYS A 51 -2.23 9.93 5.94
N SER A 52 -3.07 10.34 6.88
CA SER A 52 -3.78 11.61 6.81
C SER A 52 -4.07 12.10 8.21
N ASN A 53 -3.98 13.39 8.46
CA ASN A 53 -4.34 14.01 9.75
C ASN A 53 -5.65 14.81 9.68
N ILE A 54 -6.44 14.64 8.61
CA ILE A 54 -7.70 15.38 8.42
C ILE A 54 -8.66 15.06 9.57
N THR A 55 -9.32 16.08 10.11
CA THR A 55 -10.23 15.92 11.26
C THR A 55 -11.71 15.78 10.85
N ASP A 56 -12.03 16.06 9.60
CA ASP A 56 -13.37 15.83 9.06
C ASP A 56 -13.66 14.33 8.99
N THR A 57 -14.76 13.92 9.61
CA THR A 57 -15.16 12.52 9.74
C THR A 57 -15.43 11.83 8.40
N ASN A 58 -15.66 12.57 7.31
CA ASN A 58 -15.91 11.97 6.00
C ASN A 58 -14.62 11.50 5.30
N TYR A 59 -13.46 11.96 5.77
CA TYR A 59 -12.14 11.66 5.22
C TYR A 59 -11.42 10.58 6.03
N PHE A 60 -10.37 10.02 5.43
CA PHE A 60 -9.48 9.14 6.16
C PHE A 60 -8.64 9.96 7.14
N SER A 61 -8.53 9.48 8.37
CA SER A 61 -7.70 10.08 9.43
C SER A 61 -6.94 9.00 10.17
N GLY A 62 -5.62 9.15 10.31
CA GLY A 62 -4.72 8.15 10.88
C GLY A 62 -3.78 7.58 9.83
N PHE A 63 -3.43 6.29 9.95
CA PHE A 63 -2.53 5.61 9.02
C PHE A 63 -2.97 4.19 8.70
N PHE A 64 -2.52 3.71 7.55
CA PHE A 64 -2.69 2.35 7.08
C PHE A 64 -1.45 1.90 6.31
N ALA A 65 -0.92 0.72 6.63
CA ALA A 65 -0.03 -0.01 5.74
C ALA A 65 -0.56 -1.41 5.46
N GLY A 66 -0.27 -1.88 4.25
CA GLY A 66 -0.68 -3.18 3.76
C GLY A 66 -0.31 -3.34 2.29
N CYS A 67 -1.11 -4.12 1.56
CA CYS A 67 -0.98 -4.17 0.11
C CYS A 67 -1.41 -2.83 -0.51
N LEU A 68 -0.70 -2.40 -1.55
CA LEU A 68 -1.00 -1.18 -2.31
C LEU A 68 -2.45 -1.13 -2.79
N SER A 69 -3.01 -2.26 -3.23
CA SER A 69 -4.40 -2.36 -3.66
C SER A 69 -5.39 -1.92 -2.58
N SER A 70 -5.17 -2.29 -1.32
CA SER A 70 -6.02 -1.89 -0.20
C SER A 70 -5.83 -0.41 0.14
N THR A 71 -4.60 0.07 0.10
CA THR A 71 -4.25 1.48 0.30
C THR A 71 -4.93 2.38 -0.72
N VAL A 72 -4.89 2.01 -2.01
CA VAL A 72 -5.55 2.75 -3.10
C VAL A 72 -7.07 2.71 -2.95
N VAL A 73 -7.66 1.57 -2.57
CA VAL A 73 -9.11 1.49 -2.32
C VAL A 73 -9.54 2.40 -1.17
N LEU A 74 -8.77 2.46 -0.07
CA LEU A 74 -9.05 3.38 1.03
C LEU A 74 -8.97 4.83 0.58
N ALA A 75 -7.88 5.21 -0.09
CA ALA A 75 -7.69 6.57 -0.59
C ALA A 75 -8.76 6.95 -1.64
N GLN A 76 -9.17 6.03 -2.51
CA GLN A 76 -10.22 6.29 -3.49
C GLN A 76 -11.59 6.45 -2.85
N LYS A 77 -11.85 5.75 -1.74
CA LYS A 77 -13.13 5.83 -1.06
C LYS A 77 -13.27 7.08 -0.20
N TYR A 78 -12.20 7.51 0.46
CA TYR A 78 -12.27 8.56 1.48
C TYR A 78 -11.45 9.81 1.17
N ASP A 79 -10.43 9.72 0.30
CA ASP A 79 -9.48 10.80 0.00
C ASP A 79 -9.34 11.09 -1.51
N ASN A 80 -10.37 10.79 -2.31
CA ASN A 80 -10.31 10.91 -3.77
C ASN A 80 -10.13 12.34 -4.30
N THR A 81 -10.50 13.34 -3.50
CA THR A 81 -10.28 14.76 -3.81
C THR A 81 -8.92 15.26 -3.35
N ILE A 82 -8.22 14.49 -2.53
CA ILE A 82 -6.92 14.85 -1.97
C ILE A 82 -5.84 14.36 -2.92
N PHE A 83 -5.79 13.06 -3.20
CA PHE A 83 -4.75 12.48 -4.04
C PHE A 83 -5.15 12.36 -5.50
N ASN A 84 -4.19 12.54 -6.40
CA ASN A 84 -4.36 12.19 -7.81
C ASN A 84 -4.01 10.72 -8.01
N LEU A 85 -4.96 9.84 -7.69
CA LEU A 85 -4.74 8.39 -7.67
C LEU A 85 -4.36 7.80 -9.03
N THR A 86 -4.84 8.39 -10.13
CA THR A 86 -4.44 7.98 -11.48
C THR A 86 -2.95 8.22 -11.70
N LEU A 87 -2.46 9.41 -11.37
CA LEU A 87 -1.05 9.74 -11.49
C LEU A 87 -0.20 8.88 -10.54
N PHE A 88 -0.65 8.75 -9.29
CA PHE A 88 0.01 7.93 -8.28
C PHE A 88 0.20 6.47 -8.75
N ASN A 89 -0.87 5.82 -9.23
CA ASN A 89 -0.80 4.44 -9.72
C ASN A 89 0.15 4.31 -10.91
N ASN A 90 0.08 5.23 -11.88
CA ASN A 90 0.97 5.19 -13.04
C ASN A 90 2.46 5.30 -12.66
N ILE A 91 2.80 6.17 -11.71
CA ILE A 91 4.18 6.32 -11.24
C ILE A 91 4.59 5.10 -10.42
N CYS A 92 3.73 4.60 -9.53
CA CYS A 92 3.99 3.39 -8.75
C CYS A 92 4.26 2.17 -9.63
N ASP A 93 3.46 1.96 -10.68
CA ASP A 93 3.62 0.84 -11.62
C ASP A 93 4.92 0.96 -12.42
N THR A 94 5.32 2.18 -12.76
CA THR A 94 6.57 2.45 -13.46
C THR A 94 7.77 2.19 -12.54
N ASN A 95 7.77 2.80 -11.35
CA ASN A 95 8.84 2.69 -10.37
C ASN A 95 8.95 1.28 -9.77
N SER A 96 7.85 0.52 -9.75
CA SER A 96 7.82 -0.87 -9.29
C SER A 96 8.79 -1.77 -10.06
N LYS A 97 8.88 -1.57 -11.38
CA LYS A 97 9.80 -2.33 -12.24
C LYS A 97 11.27 -2.06 -11.90
N GLU A 98 11.56 -0.94 -11.27
CA GLU A 98 12.91 -0.51 -10.88
C GLU A 98 13.15 -0.64 -9.37
N ASN A 99 12.19 -1.18 -8.60
CA ASN A 99 12.22 -1.25 -7.13
C ASN A 99 12.39 0.12 -6.45
N VAL A 100 11.94 1.19 -7.09
CA VAL A 100 12.02 2.55 -6.55
C VAL A 100 10.73 2.85 -5.77
N PRO A 101 10.80 3.28 -4.49
CA PRO A 101 9.62 3.73 -3.77
C PRO A 101 9.12 5.07 -4.33
N TYR A 102 7.82 5.32 -4.19
CA TYR A 102 7.23 6.60 -4.56
C TYR A 102 6.19 7.03 -3.53
N CYS A 103 6.19 8.32 -3.20
CA CYS A 103 5.21 8.95 -2.33
C CYS A 103 4.61 10.19 -2.99
N GLN A 104 3.30 10.33 -2.90
CA GLN A 104 2.60 11.59 -3.12
C GLN A 104 2.24 12.18 -1.75
N GLU A 105 2.76 13.37 -1.47
CA GLU A 105 2.55 14.10 -0.21
C GLU A 105 1.85 15.43 -0.48
N ILE A 106 0.91 15.78 0.38
CA ILE A 106 0.11 17.00 0.29
C ILE A 106 0.15 17.66 1.66
N THR A 107 0.67 18.89 1.66
CA THR A 107 0.71 19.75 2.82
C THR A 107 -0.04 21.04 2.50
N THR A 108 -1.20 21.24 3.12
CA THR A 108 -2.06 22.41 2.86
C THR A 108 -2.80 22.85 4.11
N PHE A 109 -3.44 24.01 4.06
CA PHE A 109 -4.45 24.41 5.04
C PHE A 109 -5.83 24.19 4.43
N ASN A 110 -6.72 23.54 5.17
CA ASN A 110 -8.11 23.42 4.74
C ASN A 110 -8.88 24.75 4.94
N ASN A 111 -10.13 24.80 4.50
CA ASN A 111 -10.99 25.99 4.61
C ASN A 111 -11.23 26.44 6.07
N SER A 112 -10.95 25.58 7.05
CA SER A 112 -11.04 25.88 8.48
C SER A 112 -9.69 26.26 9.09
N SER A 113 -8.69 26.58 8.26
CA SER A 113 -7.30 26.88 8.66
C SER A 113 -6.62 25.74 9.43
N GLN A 114 -7.11 24.50 9.30
CA GLN A 114 -6.45 23.34 9.87
C GLN A 114 -5.35 22.87 8.93
N TYR A 115 -4.20 22.56 9.51
CA TYR A 115 -3.07 21.98 8.79
C TYR A 115 -3.37 20.54 8.38
N VAL A 116 -3.41 20.29 7.08
CA VAL A 116 -3.59 18.99 6.45
C VAL A 116 -2.23 18.50 5.96
N ASP A 117 -1.82 17.35 6.49
CA ASP A 117 -0.68 16.54 6.08
C ASP A 117 -1.19 15.15 5.73
N SER A 118 -1.24 14.88 4.42
CA SER A 118 -1.70 13.61 3.86
C SER A 118 -0.66 13.06 2.91
N LYS A 119 -0.36 11.76 3.04
CA LYS A 119 0.69 11.06 2.32
C LYS A 119 0.21 9.69 1.88
N ILE A 120 0.46 9.35 0.62
CA ILE A 120 0.26 8.00 0.09
C ILE A 120 1.57 7.54 -0.56
N CYS A 121 2.01 6.33 -0.25
CA CYS A 121 3.27 5.77 -0.75
C CYS A 121 3.08 4.35 -1.28
N CYS A 122 3.95 3.95 -2.20
CA CYS A 122 4.10 2.59 -2.69
C CYS A 122 5.57 2.18 -2.71
N CYS A 123 5.82 0.90 -2.50
CA CYS A 123 7.15 0.31 -2.56
C CYS A 123 7.08 -1.20 -2.86
N ASN A 124 8.17 -1.77 -3.38
CA ASN A 124 8.21 -3.13 -3.94
C ASN A 124 9.33 -3.99 -3.35
N THR A 125 9.80 -3.63 -2.16
CA THR A 125 10.78 -4.40 -1.39
C THR A 125 10.17 -4.89 -0.09
N ASP A 126 10.68 -6.00 0.43
CA ASP A 126 10.14 -6.60 1.65
C ASP A 126 10.16 -5.61 2.82
N LEU A 127 9.01 -5.45 3.49
CA LEU A 127 8.83 -4.63 4.69
C LEU A 127 9.25 -3.16 4.51
N CYS A 128 9.13 -2.65 3.29
CA CYS A 128 9.53 -1.29 2.93
C CYS A 128 8.71 -0.21 3.62
N THR A 129 7.48 -0.52 4.06
CA THR A 129 6.62 0.43 4.75
C THR A 129 7.08 0.76 6.18
N ARG A 130 8.07 0.02 6.73
CA ARG A 130 8.66 0.28 8.06
C ARG A 130 9.27 1.67 8.22
N GLU A 131 9.79 2.24 7.14
CA GLU A 131 10.38 3.58 7.18
C GLU A 131 9.33 4.67 7.47
N TYR A 132 8.05 4.38 7.22
CA TYR A 132 6.93 5.29 7.47
C TYR A 132 6.27 5.10 8.84
N TYR A 133 6.75 4.15 9.65
CA TYR A 133 6.27 3.99 11.01
C TYR A 133 6.67 5.24 11.79
N GLN A 134 5.69 6.08 12.12
CA GLN A 134 5.92 7.13 13.09
C GLN A 134 6.08 6.47 14.46
N LYS A 135 7.26 6.63 15.06
CA LYS A 135 7.48 6.33 16.49
C LYS A 135 6.76 7.35 17.35
#